data_AF-A0A972ACD5-F1
#
_entry.id   AF-A0A972ACD5-F1
#
_cell.length_a   1.000
_cell.length_b   1.000
_cell.length_c   1.000
_cell.angle_alpha   90.00
_cell.angle_beta   90.00
_cell.angle_gamma   90.00
#
_symmetry.space_group_name_H-M   'P 1'
#
loop_
_entity.id
_entity.type
_entity.pdbx_description
1 polymer ?
#
loop_
_entity_poly.entity_id
_entity_poly.type
_entity_poly.pdbx_seq_one_letter_code
_entity_poly.pdbx_strand_id
1 'polypeptide(L)'
;MDFQNLSMLDALWLSIFSIVVVFLVLLIISYMIDLVKILLYRKKNKKNDDKPDDNSPISQEKPSEPADQPDSKTAAIIAAAVSAFLGKDSRFVIRKINRHKAPLSEWEAAGILDTQRRSL
;
A
#
# COMPACT_ATOMS: atom_id res chain seq x y z
N MET A 1 -13.60 -25.42 53.11
CA MET A 1 -14.53 -24.41 52.57
C MET A 1 -13.81 -23.71 51.43
N ASP A 2 -13.54 -24.44 50.33
CA ASP A 2 -12.50 -24.03 49.37
C ASP A 2 -13.07 -23.68 47.99
N PHE A 3 -14.37 -23.91 47.79
CA PHE A 3 -15.06 -23.63 46.53
C PHE A 3 -15.21 -22.13 46.22
N GLN A 4 -15.21 -21.26 47.25
CA GLN A 4 -15.32 -19.81 47.07
C GLN A 4 -14.03 -19.18 46.54
N ASN A 5 -12.86 -19.63 47.03
CA ASN A 5 -11.57 -19.14 46.55
C ASN A 5 -11.31 -19.54 45.10
N LEU A 6 -11.69 -20.77 44.71
CA LEU A 6 -11.58 -21.23 43.32
C LEU A 6 -12.47 -20.40 42.39
N SER A 7 -13.73 -20.14 42.78
CA SER A 7 -14.65 -19.35 41.98
C SER A 7 -14.26 -17.87 41.86
N MET A 8 -13.79 -17.25 42.95
CA MET A 8 -13.33 -15.86 42.93
C MET A 8 -12.03 -15.70 42.14
N LEU A 9 -11.09 -16.66 42.25
CA LEU A 9 -9.84 -16.64 41.49
C LEU A 9 -10.10 -16.86 40.00
N ASP A 10 -11.02 -17.75 39.63
CA ASP A 10 -11.45 -17.96 38.25
C ASP A 10 -12.11 -16.72 37.66
N ALA A 11 -12.98 -16.05 38.42
CA ALA A 11 -13.62 -14.82 37.99
C ALA A 11 -12.60 -13.68 37.77
N LEU A 12 -11.61 -13.57 38.67
CA LEU A 12 -10.52 -12.60 38.55
C LEU A 12 -9.67 -12.89 37.31
N TRP A 13 -9.32 -14.15 37.08
CA TRP A 13 -8.54 -14.59 35.93
C TRP A 13 -9.28 -14.33 34.62
N LEU A 14 -10.58 -14.61 34.57
CA LEU A 14 -11.42 -14.37 33.40
C LEU A 14 -11.52 -12.87 33.07
N SER A 15 -11.62 -12.01 34.07
CA SER A 15 -11.64 -10.55 33.88
C SER A 15 -10.35 -10.03 33.24
N ILE A 16 -9.20 -10.47 33.77
CA ILE A 16 -7.89 -10.10 33.25
C ILE A 16 -7.71 -10.66 31.84
N PHE A 17 -8.12 -11.90 31.60
CA PHE A 17 -8.06 -12.51 30.28
C PHE A 17 -8.91 -11.74 29.27
N SER A 18 -10.11 -11.31 29.65
CA SER A 18 -10.97 -10.49 28.79
C SER A 18 -10.30 -9.15 28.41
N ILE A 19 -9.65 -8.48 29.37
CA ILE A 19 -8.95 -7.21 29.09
C ILE A 19 -7.77 -7.42 28.14
N VAL A 20 -7.01 -8.51 28.32
CA VAL A 20 -5.89 -8.87 27.46
C VAL A 20 -6.38 -9.20 26.05
N VAL A 21 -7.46 -9.98 25.93
CA VAL A 21 -8.05 -10.34 24.63
C VAL A 21 -8.55 -9.11 23.89
N VAL A 22 -9.25 -8.20 24.56
CA VAL A 22 -9.71 -6.93 23.95
C VAL A 22 -8.52 -6.11 23.48
N PHE A 23 -7.46 -6.00 24.29
CA PHE A 23 -6.23 -5.33 23.89
C PHE A 23 -5.60 -5.97 22.65
N LEU A 24 -5.57 -7.30 22.60
CA LEU A 24 -5.05 -8.06 21.46
C LEU A 24 -5.89 -7.83 20.20
N VAL A 25 -7.21 -7.79 20.32
CA VAL A 25 -8.14 -7.49 19.22
C VAL A 25 -7.88 -6.07 18.68
N LEU A 26 -7.74 -5.07 19.53
CA LEU A 26 -7.41 -3.70 19.10
C LEU A 26 -6.04 -3.66 18.41
N LEU A 27 -5.05 -4.39 18.93
CA LEU A 27 -3.73 -4.49 18.34
C LEU A 27 -3.77 -5.13 16.94
N ILE A 28 -4.56 -6.19 16.76
CA ILE A 28 -4.76 -6.84 15.46
C ILE A 28 -5.40 -5.86 14.46
N ILE A 29 -6.44 -5.13 14.88
CA ILE A 29 -7.12 -4.17 14.00
C ILE A 29 -6.17 -3.03 13.63
N SER A 30 -5.44 -2.46 14.59
CA SER A 30 -4.43 -1.44 14.33
C SER A 30 -3.36 -1.95 13.36
N TYR A 31 -2.87 -3.16 13.58
CA TYR A 31 -1.85 -3.77 12.73
C TYR A 31 -2.35 -4.01 11.31
N MET A 32 -3.60 -4.44 11.13
CA MET A 32 -4.23 -4.56 9.81
C MET A 32 -4.32 -3.21 9.09
N ILE A 33 -4.73 -2.16 9.80
CA ILE A 33 -4.79 -0.80 9.23
C ILE A 33 -3.40 -0.32 8.87
N ASP A 34 -2.39 -0.56 9.71
CA ASP A 34 -1.00 -0.20 9.42
C ASP A 34 -0.41 -0.99 8.25
N LEU A 35 -0.78 -2.26 8.07
CA LEU A 35 -0.40 -3.03 6.89
C LEU A 35 -1.03 -2.47 5.61
N VAL A 36 -2.30 -2.09 5.65
CA VAL A 36 -2.97 -1.44 4.52
C VAL A 36 -2.37 -0.07 4.26
N LYS A 37 -2.07 0.70 5.31
CA LYS A 37 -1.37 1.98 5.24
C LYS A 37 -0.01 1.78 4.60
N ILE A 38 0.81 0.83 5.06
CA ILE A 38 2.13 0.63 4.47
C ILE A 38 2.02 0.15 3.03
N LEU A 39 1.04 -0.68 2.67
CA LEU A 39 0.85 -1.12 1.29
C LEU A 39 0.41 0.04 0.37
N LEU A 40 -0.48 0.90 0.84
CA LEU A 40 -1.04 2.02 0.08
C LEU A 40 -0.08 3.22 0.02
N TYR A 41 0.60 3.54 1.13
CA TYR A 41 1.61 4.58 1.20
C TYR A 41 2.93 4.13 0.59
N ARG A 42 3.32 2.85 0.58
CA ARG A 42 4.48 2.37 -0.20
C ARG A 42 4.28 2.50 -1.72
N LYS A 43 3.04 2.68 -2.19
CA LYS A 43 2.76 3.11 -3.57
C LYS A 43 2.92 4.62 -3.77
N LYS A 44 2.75 5.45 -2.73
CA LYS A 44 3.04 6.90 -2.73
C LYS A 44 4.52 7.21 -2.46
N ASN A 45 5.21 6.43 -1.64
CA ASN A 45 6.58 6.64 -1.17
C ASN A 45 7.63 6.08 -2.14
N LYS A 46 7.40 6.23 -3.46
CA LYS A 46 8.53 6.42 -4.38
C LYS A 46 8.84 7.92 -4.58
N LYS A 47 8.09 8.79 -3.91
CA LYS A 47 8.41 10.20 -3.68
C LYS A 47 8.02 10.54 -2.25
N ASN A 48 8.94 11.14 -1.51
CA ASN A 48 8.73 11.71 -0.17
C ASN A 48 8.80 10.66 0.96
N ASP A 49 10.04 10.24 1.20
CA ASP A 49 10.52 10.06 2.56
C ASP A 49 10.53 11.44 3.21
N ASP A 50 9.51 11.75 4.00
CA ASP A 50 9.53 12.89 4.92
C ASP A 50 8.77 12.48 6.18
N LYS A 51 9.54 12.02 7.17
CA LYS A 51 9.23 12.26 8.58
C LYS A 51 8.92 13.75 8.75
N PRO A 52 8.00 14.14 9.65
CA PRO A 52 7.94 15.51 10.09
C PRO A 52 9.08 15.71 11.10
N ASP A 53 10.32 15.80 10.60
CA ASP A 53 11.41 16.38 11.36
C ASP A 53 11.63 17.80 10.83
N ASP A 54 11.34 18.72 11.73
CA ASP A 54 11.56 20.15 11.71
C ASP A 54 12.96 20.51 11.17
N ASN A 55 13.05 21.67 10.51
CA ASN A 55 14.21 22.30 9.87
C ASN A 55 14.67 21.82 8.46
N SER A 56 14.35 22.67 7.49
CA SER A 56 15.07 22.84 6.22
C SER A 56 16.55 23.24 6.45
N PRO A 57 17.49 22.96 5.51
CA PRO A 57 17.59 23.82 4.33
C PRO A 57 17.90 23.10 3.01
N ILE A 58 17.30 23.65 1.94
CA ILE A 58 17.68 23.63 0.51
C ILE A 58 19.03 22.97 0.18
N SER A 59 19.02 21.94 -0.66
CA SER A 59 20.15 21.66 -1.57
C SER A 59 19.79 20.75 -2.76
N GLN A 60 20.06 21.30 -3.95
CA GLN A 60 20.44 20.61 -5.19
C GLN A 60 19.38 19.83 -5.98
N GLU A 61 18.75 20.59 -6.88
CA GLU A 61 18.35 20.14 -8.22
C GLU A 61 19.44 19.26 -8.86
N LYS A 62 19.08 18.02 -9.23
CA LYS A 62 19.92 17.13 -10.05
C LYS A 62 19.08 16.54 -11.19
N PRO A 63 19.49 16.77 -12.46
CA PRO A 63 18.77 16.51 -13.70
C PRO A 63 17.80 15.32 -13.81
N SER A 64 16.63 15.68 -14.34
CA SER A 64 15.61 14.84 -14.95
C SER A 64 16.21 13.77 -15.87
N GLU A 65 16.13 12.52 -15.43
CA GLU A 65 16.40 11.35 -16.26
C GLU A 65 15.19 11.10 -17.18
N PRO A 66 15.40 10.76 -18.47
CA PRO A 66 14.33 10.72 -19.47
C PRO A 66 13.24 9.71 -19.12
N ALA A 67 11.99 10.19 -19.13
CA ALA A 67 10.76 9.49 -18.76
C ALA A 67 10.34 8.32 -19.68
N ASP A 68 11.21 7.89 -20.59
CA ASP A 68 10.91 6.89 -21.62
C ASP A 68 11.63 5.54 -21.42
N GLN A 69 12.43 5.39 -20.36
CA GLN A 69 12.86 4.05 -19.99
C GLN A 69 11.70 3.32 -19.30
N PRO A 70 11.33 2.10 -19.74
CA PRO A 70 10.34 1.32 -19.04
C PRO A 70 10.84 1.10 -17.62
N ASP A 71 10.11 1.66 -16.64
CA ASP A 71 10.39 1.46 -15.23
C ASP A 71 10.67 -0.04 -14.98
N SER A 72 11.88 -0.36 -14.54
CA SER A 72 12.31 -1.74 -14.23
C SER A 72 11.33 -2.43 -13.28
N LYS A 73 10.71 -1.66 -12.40
CA LYS A 73 9.62 -2.07 -11.51
C LYS A 73 8.39 -2.58 -12.27
N THR A 74 7.95 -1.89 -13.33
CA THR A 74 6.80 -2.31 -14.15
C THR A 74 7.11 -3.60 -14.90
N ALA A 75 8.31 -3.71 -15.50
CA ALA A 75 8.75 -4.93 -16.16
C ALA A 75 8.80 -6.12 -15.20
N ALA A 76 9.28 -5.92 -13.96
CA ALA A 76 9.33 -6.94 -12.92
C ALA A 76 7.94 -7.41 -12.48
N ILE A 77 6.96 -6.51 -12.33
CA ILE A 77 5.59 -6.87 -11.97
C ILE A 77 4.93 -7.68 -13.10
N ILE A 78 5.10 -7.24 -14.36
CA ILE A 78 4.58 -7.97 -15.53
C ILE A 78 5.24 -9.36 -15.61
N ALA A 79 6.56 -9.45 -15.42
CA ALA A 79 7.27 -10.72 -15.39
C ALA A 79 6.78 -11.62 -14.26
N ALA A 80 6.60 -11.10 -13.04
CA ALA A 80 6.05 -11.87 -11.93
C ALA A 80 4.65 -12.41 -12.24
N ALA A 81 3.77 -11.59 -12.80
CA ALA A 81 2.42 -12.00 -13.20
C ALA A 81 2.43 -13.09 -14.28
N VAL A 82 3.25 -12.93 -15.33
CA VAL A 82 3.40 -13.93 -16.39
C VAL A 82 4.00 -15.23 -15.85
N SER A 83 5.00 -15.16 -14.96
CA SER A 83 5.59 -16.33 -14.33
C SER A 83 4.61 -17.10 -13.43
N ALA A 84 3.72 -16.39 -12.74
CA ALA A 84 2.68 -17.01 -11.93
C ALA A 84 1.63 -17.71 -12.79
N PHE A 85 1.34 -17.18 -13.98
CA PHE A 85 0.37 -17.76 -14.91
C PHE A 85 0.94 -18.97 -15.68
N LEU A 86 2.21 -18.91 -16.09
CA LEU A 86 2.80 -19.88 -17.03
C LEU A 86 3.41 -21.11 -16.33
N GLY A 87 3.49 -21.11 -15.00
CA GLY A 87 4.03 -22.22 -14.22
C GLY A 87 5.56 -22.23 -14.16
N LYS A 88 6.11 -23.02 -13.23
CA LYS A 88 7.47 -22.89 -12.69
C LYS A 88 8.64 -23.21 -13.65
N ASP A 89 8.36 -23.60 -14.89
CA ASP A 89 9.36 -24.14 -15.83
C ASP A 89 9.49 -23.42 -17.18
N SER A 90 8.72 -22.34 -17.42
CA SER A 90 8.81 -21.58 -18.66
C SER A 90 9.76 -20.38 -18.53
N ARG A 91 10.89 -20.41 -19.24
CA ARG A 91 11.80 -19.25 -19.37
C ARG A 91 11.28 -18.30 -20.46
N PHE A 92 10.98 -17.05 -20.11
CA PHE A 92 10.57 -16.01 -21.05
C PHE A 92 11.40 -14.74 -20.89
N VAL A 93 11.59 -13.99 -21.98
CA VAL A 93 12.37 -12.75 -22.03
C VAL A 93 11.50 -11.64 -22.61
N ILE A 94 11.37 -10.54 -21.86
CA ILE A 94 10.61 -9.37 -22.31
C ILE A 94 11.51 -8.54 -23.24
N ARG A 95 11.26 -8.58 -24.55
CA ARG A 95 12.08 -7.90 -25.57
C ARG A 95 11.81 -6.40 -25.67
N LYS A 96 10.55 -5.99 -25.59
CA LYS A 96 10.15 -4.58 -25.73
C LYS A 96 8.82 -4.33 -25.02
N ILE A 97 8.74 -3.20 -24.33
CA ILE A 97 7.49 -2.67 -23.75
C ILE A 97 7.22 -1.33 -24.43
N ASN A 98 6.23 -1.28 -25.34
CA ASN A 98 5.75 -0.01 -25.89
C ASN A 98 4.47 0.40 -25.14
N ARG A 99 4.48 1.57 -24.51
CA ARG A 99 3.27 2.15 -23.93
C ARG A 99 2.58 2.96 -25.02
N HIS A 100 1.49 2.42 -25.57
CA HIS A 100 0.58 3.26 -26.35
C HIS A 100 -0.15 4.16 -25.35
N LYS A 101 -0.02 5.48 -25.50
CA LYS A 101 -0.96 6.40 -24.86
C LYS A 101 -2.32 6.05 -25.46
N ALA A 102 -3.16 5.40 -24.68
CA ALA A 102 -4.52 5.13 -25.11
C ALA A 102 -5.17 6.47 -25.48
N PRO A 103 -5.96 6.56 -26.57
CA PRO A 103 -6.81 7.72 -26.75
C PRO A 103 -7.62 7.89 -25.47
N LEU A 104 -7.77 9.13 -25.00
CA LEU A 104 -8.51 9.42 -23.77
C LEU A 104 -9.84 8.66 -23.83
N SER A 105 -10.15 7.94 -22.75
CA SER A 105 -11.44 7.24 -22.68
C SER A 105 -12.55 8.28 -22.81
N GLU A 106 -13.67 7.92 -23.46
CA GLU A 106 -14.84 8.79 -23.57
C GLU A 106 -15.29 9.34 -22.20
N TRP A 107 -15.08 8.58 -21.13
CA TRP A 107 -15.32 9.00 -19.74
C TRP A 107 -14.32 10.03 -19.22
N GLU A 108 -13.05 9.90 -19.61
CA GLU A 108 -11.99 10.84 -19.25
C GLU A 108 -12.20 12.18 -19.99
N ALA A 109 -12.58 12.11 -21.27
CA ALA A 109 -12.95 13.28 -22.06
C ALA A 109 -14.19 13.98 -21.50
N ALA A 110 -15.24 13.23 -21.13
CA ALA A 110 -16.46 13.77 -20.53
C ALA A 110 -16.19 14.46 -19.18
N GLY A 111 -15.32 13.89 -18.34
CA GLY A 111 -14.91 14.50 -17.09
C GLY A 111 -14.18 15.83 -17.28
N ILE A 112 -13.27 15.90 -18.26
CA ILE A 112 -12.57 17.15 -18.61
C ILE A 112 -13.59 18.19 -19.09
N LEU A 113 -14.53 17.81 -19.96
CA LEU A 113 -15.58 18.72 -20.46
C LEU A 113 -16.49 19.25 -19.33
N ASP A 114 -16.88 18.42 -18.35
CA ASP A 114 -17.71 18.87 -17.22
C ASP A 114 -16.96 19.89 -16.33
N THR A 115 -15.67 19.66 -16.09
CA THR A 115 -14.86 20.61 -15.30
C THR A 115 -14.70 21.96 -16.01
N GLN A 116 -14.50 21.96 -17.33
CA GLN A 116 -14.39 23.17 -18.13
C GLN A 116 -15.72 23.94 -18.19
N ARG A 117 -16.86 23.22 -18.20
CA ARG A 117 -18.19 23.82 -18.18
C ARG A 117 -18.51 24.51 -16.85
N ARG A 118 -18.06 23.95 -15.72
CA ARG A 118 -18.32 24.53 -14.38
C ARG A 118 -17.48 25.76 -14.06
N SER A 119 -16.40 26.02 -14.81
CA SER A 119 -15.50 27.15 -14.59
C SER A 119 -15.87 28.42 -15.39
N LEU A 120 -16.97 28.38 -16.14
CA LEU A 120 -17.55 29.51 -16.89
C LEU A 120 -18.82 30.01 -16.19
#